data_AF-J2L427-F1
#
_entry.id   AF-J2L427-F1
#
_cell.length_a   1.000
_cell.length_b   1.000
_cell.length_c   1.000
_cell.angle_alpha   90.00
_cell.angle_beta   90.00
_cell.angle_gamma   90.00
#
_symmetry.space_group_name_H-M   'P 1'
#
loop_
_entity.id
_entity.type
_entity.pdbx_description
1 polymer ?
#
loop_
_entity_poly.entity_id
_entity_poly.type
_entity_poly.pdbx_seq_one_letter_code
_entity_poly.pdbx_strand_id
1 'polypeptide(L)'
;MEDPEGGARPQFDGASAAGRKDGKKSRRRKGKRGGQSRNAAHPASHDLSGHAGEAARPKEDAENPARKRKRRRRGGRGPSQPDTVVQSMPVVQAVAHGHGPRPDGDSSSSRRNRRKHRSKRGLQGRPLAPVQAPPSARPEHRAEAPSRPVLQDTEAANRRSRQSGHEDERAGGEHPWPDELYAALDLGTNNCRLLIAQPTRPGQFRVVDAFSRIVRLGEGLAASGRLSDEAMERAVDALRICASKLRNREIRRMRLIATEACRQAANGEEFLKRVVVETGLELEIIDRETEARLAVSGCSSLVGREARSVVLFDIGGGSSEIAVIRIGDNRFARLANHITHWTSLPVGVVTLSERHGGRDVTPDVFEGMVSEVAGMLSNFDCPEIEIGEDGDFHLIGTSGTVTTLAGVHLDLPRYDRRKVDGIWLSDGEVSAMQAKLLSWNFESRAANPCIGPDRADLVLAGCAILEAIRRRWPSPRMRVADRGLREGLLTDMMADDGVWRRHRNRRGQRGNKG
;
A
#
# COMPACT_ATOMS: atom_id res chain seq x y z
N MET A 1 -37.30 34.88 -39.01
CA MET A 1 -36.87 33.51 -38.64
C MET A 1 -36.82 33.48 -37.13
N GLU A 2 -37.29 32.42 -36.50
CA GLU A 2 -37.71 32.44 -35.09
C GLU A 2 -36.57 32.19 -34.08
N ASP A 3 -36.92 32.43 -32.81
CA ASP A 3 -36.19 32.30 -31.53
C ASP A 3 -36.06 30.80 -31.10
N PRO A 4 -35.65 30.39 -29.87
CA PRO A 4 -35.12 31.09 -28.67
C PRO A 4 -33.74 30.51 -28.21
N GLU A 5 -33.14 30.71 -27.01
CA GLU A 5 -33.44 31.39 -25.73
C GLU A 5 -32.30 32.40 -25.38
N GLY A 6 -32.19 33.15 -24.27
CA GLY A 6 -32.71 33.06 -22.89
C GLY A 6 -31.82 32.15 -22.01
N GLY A 7 -31.18 32.54 -20.90
CA GLY A 7 -31.25 33.74 -20.04
C GLY A 7 -31.44 33.27 -18.58
N ALA A 8 -30.81 33.80 -17.52
CA ALA A 8 -29.78 34.84 -17.35
C ALA A 8 -29.03 34.61 -16.00
N ARG A 9 -28.04 35.46 -15.66
CA ARG A 9 -27.31 35.41 -14.36
C ARG A 9 -27.84 36.45 -13.35
N PRO A 10 -27.85 36.17 -12.03
CA PRO A 10 -28.09 37.17 -11.00
C PRO A 10 -26.83 38.01 -10.70
N GLN A 11 -27.03 39.21 -10.15
CA GLN A 11 -25.97 40.17 -9.78
C GLN A 11 -26.13 40.62 -8.32
N PHE A 12 -25.07 41.18 -7.73
CA PHE A 12 -25.04 41.69 -6.35
C PHE A 12 -25.81 43.01 -6.19
N ASP A 13 -26.33 43.27 -5.00
CA ASP A 13 -26.25 44.61 -4.38
C ASP A 13 -26.38 44.55 -2.84
N GLY A 14 -26.09 45.65 -2.13
CA GLY A 14 -26.22 45.71 -0.66
C GLY A 14 -26.10 47.10 -0.03
N ALA A 15 -26.76 47.31 1.13
CA ALA A 15 -26.78 48.58 1.89
C ALA A 15 -26.94 48.37 3.41
N SER A 16 -26.78 49.43 4.22
CA SER A 16 -26.33 49.32 5.63
C SER A 16 -27.12 50.12 6.70
N ALA A 17 -27.18 49.52 7.91
CA ALA A 17 -27.00 50.10 9.26
C ALA A 17 -27.94 51.20 9.86
N ALA A 18 -28.65 50.82 10.94
CA ALA A 18 -28.89 51.58 12.21
C ALA A 18 -29.52 50.60 13.26
N GLY A 19 -29.43 50.73 14.60
CA GLY A 19 -28.75 51.68 15.51
C GLY A 19 -28.65 51.09 16.95
N ARG A 20 -28.07 51.82 17.92
CA ARG A 20 -27.66 51.31 19.27
C ARG A 20 -28.78 51.28 20.34
N LYS A 21 -28.70 50.36 21.33
CA LYS A 21 -28.66 50.66 22.79
C LYS A 21 -28.37 49.45 23.72
N ASP A 22 -28.05 49.74 24.98
CA ASP A 22 -27.44 48.87 26.02
C ASP A 22 -28.42 48.00 26.83
N GLY A 23 -27.96 46.90 27.46
CA GLY A 23 -28.86 45.96 28.16
C GLY A 23 -28.29 44.88 29.13
N LYS A 24 -27.36 45.23 30.04
CA LYS A 24 -26.96 44.54 31.32
C LYS A 24 -26.96 42.98 31.47
N LYS A 25 -25.88 42.49 32.09
CA LYS A 25 -25.63 41.10 32.56
C LYS A 25 -26.67 40.56 33.56
N SER A 26 -26.87 39.23 33.59
CA SER A 26 -27.40 38.49 34.75
C SER A 26 -26.62 37.20 35.04
N ARG A 27 -26.52 36.78 36.31
CA ARG A 27 -25.82 35.58 36.81
C ARG A 27 -26.62 34.94 37.95
N ARG A 28 -27.00 33.66 37.85
CA ARG A 28 -27.31 32.76 38.98
C ARG A 28 -26.87 31.34 38.58
N ARG A 29 -25.90 30.67 39.22
CA ARG A 29 -25.60 30.28 40.64
C ARG A 29 -26.14 28.88 41.00
N LYS A 30 -25.18 28.00 41.33
CA LYS A 30 -25.29 26.66 41.93
C LYS A 30 -26.40 26.49 42.98
N GLY A 31 -27.09 25.35 42.92
CA GLY A 31 -27.65 24.64 44.10
C GLY A 31 -26.74 23.45 44.51
N LYS A 32 -26.94 22.86 45.69
CA LYS A 32 -26.08 21.81 46.26
C LYS A 32 -26.84 20.88 47.24
N ARG A 33 -26.89 19.57 46.96
CA ARG A 33 -27.17 18.37 47.80
C ARG A 33 -27.31 17.17 46.83
N GLY A 34 -26.97 15.91 47.12
CA GLY A 34 -26.30 15.30 48.28
C GLY A 34 -27.01 14.02 48.75
N GLY A 35 -26.37 12.85 48.69
CA GLY A 35 -26.96 11.59 49.22
C GLY A 35 -26.41 10.29 48.60
N GLN A 36 -26.08 9.33 49.46
CA GLN A 36 -25.34 8.08 49.20
C GLN A 36 -26.05 6.98 48.36
N SER A 37 -25.24 6.28 47.57
CA SER A 37 -25.15 4.81 47.36
C SER A 37 -26.14 3.86 48.05
N ARG A 38 -26.64 2.86 47.29
CA ARG A 38 -26.41 1.41 47.57
C ARG A 38 -26.74 0.50 46.35
N ASN A 39 -26.45 -0.80 46.47
CA ASN A 39 -26.36 -1.77 45.37
C ASN A 39 -27.54 -2.77 45.29
N ALA A 40 -27.60 -3.46 44.14
CA ALA A 40 -27.87 -4.90 43.95
C ALA A 40 -29.30 -5.42 43.68
N ALA A 41 -29.31 -6.67 43.19
CA ALA A 41 -30.40 -7.64 43.00
C ALA A 41 -31.18 -7.63 41.65
N HIS A 42 -30.95 -8.74 40.94
CA HIS A 42 -31.54 -9.27 39.71
C HIS A 42 -33.00 -9.80 39.91
N PRO A 43 -33.68 -10.36 38.88
CA PRO A 43 -35.14 -10.19 38.70
C PRO A 43 -36.00 -11.30 39.32
N ALA A 44 -37.32 -11.05 39.32
CA ALA A 44 -38.36 -12.04 39.56
C ALA A 44 -38.92 -12.60 38.24
N SER A 45 -39.20 -13.91 38.21
CA SER A 45 -39.98 -14.59 37.19
C SER A 45 -41.48 -14.49 37.47
N HIS A 46 -42.31 -14.79 36.47
CA HIS A 46 -43.71 -15.16 36.67
C HIS A 46 -44.10 -16.24 35.66
N ASP A 47 -44.80 -17.28 36.14
CA ASP A 47 -45.12 -18.50 35.38
C ASP A 47 -46.63 -18.72 35.21
N LEU A 48 -46.97 -19.32 34.07
CA LEU A 48 -48.04 -20.31 33.82
C LEU A 48 -49.50 -20.08 34.27
N SER A 49 -50.39 -19.92 33.28
CA SER A 49 -51.64 -20.70 33.09
C SER A 49 -52.25 -20.40 31.70
N GLY A 50 -52.89 -21.31 30.95
CA GLY A 50 -52.98 -22.78 31.07
C GLY A 50 -54.12 -23.39 30.21
N HIS A 51 -53.86 -24.53 29.55
CA HIS A 51 -54.83 -25.45 28.88
C HIS A 51 -55.50 -24.97 27.55
N ALA A 52 -55.92 -25.83 26.59
CA ALA A 52 -55.58 -27.25 26.28
C ALA A 52 -56.08 -27.66 24.86
N GLY A 53 -55.63 -28.82 24.34
CA GLY A 53 -56.00 -29.45 23.05
C GLY A 53 -54.78 -29.59 22.11
N GLU A 54 -54.12 -30.75 21.91
CA GLU A 54 -54.55 -32.04 21.34
C GLU A 54 -55.06 -31.94 19.89
N ALA A 55 -54.54 -32.68 18.88
CA ALA A 55 -53.43 -33.66 18.80
C ALA A 55 -52.85 -33.66 17.34
N ALA A 56 -52.00 -34.54 16.79
CA ALA A 56 -51.43 -35.86 17.18
C ALA A 56 -50.09 -36.14 16.43
N ARG A 57 -49.65 -37.41 16.38
CA ARG A 57 -48.56 -37.99 15.53
C ARG A 57 -48.88 -39.45 15.17
N PRO A 58 -48.21 -40.05 14.16
CA PRO A 58 -47.20 -41.12 14.42
C PRO A 58 -45.77 -40.70 13.97
N LYS A 59 -44.60 -41.28 14.37
CA LYS A 59 -44.15 -42.63 14.83
C LYS A 59 -44.09 -43.70 13.71
N GLU A 60 -43.06 -44.55 13.54
CA GLU A 60 -41.69 -44.74 14.11
C GLU A 60 -40.96 -45.84 13.26
N ASP A 61 -39.73 -46.35 13.44
CA ASP A 61 -38.61 -46.21 14.40
C ASP A 61 -37.24 -46.60 13.73
N ALA A 62 -36.15 -46.71 14.53
CA ALA A 62 -35.00 -47.66 14.55
C ALA A 62 -34.47 -48.40 13.27
N GLU A 63 -33.23 -48.92 13.18
CA GLU A 63 -32.24 -49.40 14.17
C GLU A 63 -30.75 -49.09 13.80
N ASN A 64 -29.81 -49.48 14.67
CA ASN A 64 -28.35 -49.52 14.44
C ASN A 64 -27.70 -50.58 15.38
N PRO A 65 -26.74 -51.41 14.92
CA PRO A 65 -25.59 -51.69 15.79
C PRO A 65 -24.21 -51.81 15.09
N ALA A 66 -23.16 -51.43 15.83
CA ALA A 66 -21.75 -51.43 15.38
C ALA A 66 -20.96 -52.72 15.70
N ARG A 67 -19.75 -52.89 15.12
CA ARG A 67 -18.62 -53.66 15.73
C ARG A 67 -17.22 -53.38 15.14
N LYS A 68 -16.18 -53.92 15.80
CA LYS A 68 -14.73 -53.57 15.67
C LYS A 68 -13.90 -54.69 15.02
N ARG A 69 -12.80 -54.35 14.30
CA ARG A 69 -11.44 -55.03 14.18
C ARG A 69 -10.81 -54.87 12.76
N LYS A 70 -9.53 -55.18 12.45
CA LYS A 70 -8.20 -55.08 13.14
C LYS A 70 -7.05 -55.66 12.24
N ARG A 71 -6.02 -54.85 11.89
CA ARG A 71 -4.63 -55.21 11.42
C ARG A 71 -4.40 -56.24 10.26
N ARG A 72 -3.75 -55.79 9.18
CA ARG A 72 -2.48 -56.27 8.49
C ARG A 72 -2.50 -55.73 7.04
N ARG A 73 -1.46 -55.18 6.37
CA ARG A 73 0.03 -55.18 6.38
C ARG A 73 0.66 -56.17 5.36
N ARG A 74 1.37 -55.60 4.35
CA ARG A 74 1.93 -56.21 3.11
C ARG A 74 0.87 -56.56 2.05
N GLY A 75 1.06 -56.36 0.73
CA GLY A 75 2.08 -55.59 -0.02
C GLY A 75 2.70 -56.33 -1.22
N GLY A 76 2.82 -55.69 -2.38
CA GLY A 76 3.57 -56.22 -3.53
C GLY A 76 3.03 -55.86 -4.93
N ARG A 77 3.88 -55.21 -5.73
CA ARG A 77 3.95 -55.06 -7.20
C ARG A 77 2.92 -55.77 -8.11
N GLY A 78 2.57 -55.07 -9.20
CA GLY A 78 2.69 -55.62 -10.57
C GLY A 78 1.37 -55.78 -11.35
N PRO A 79 1.26 -55.27 -12.59
CA PRO A 79 0.04 -55.38 -13.40
C PRO A 79 0.13 -56.41 -14.55
N SER A 80 -1.03 -56.91 -14.96
CA SER A 80 -1.27 -57.52 -16.28
C SER A 80 -2.77 -57.48 -16.61
N GLN A 81 -3.14 -57.04 -17.82
CA GLN A 81 -4.47 -57.28 -18.39
C GLN A 81 -4.61 -58.75 -18.85
N PRO A 82 -5.81 -59.16 -19.33
CA PRO A 82 -5.91 -59.36 -20.77
C PRO A 82 -7.26 -58.95 -21.42
N ASP A 83 -7.18 -58.69 -22.73
CA ASP A 83 -8.09 -59.04 -23.85
C ASP A 83 -9.63 -58.92 -23.71
N THR A 84 -10.36 -58.12 -24.51
CA THR A 84 -10.48 -57.91 -25.98
C THR A 84 -11.55 -58.79 -26.68
N VAL A 85 -12.46 -58.12 -27.41
CA VAL A 85 -13.32 -58.64 -28.49
C VAL A 85 -13.45 -57.52 -29.55
N VAL A 86 -13.65 -57.88 -30.83
CA VAL A 86 -13.39 -57.01 -32.01
C VAL A 86 -14.55 -57.05 -33.03
N GLN A 87 -14.85 -55.91 -33.68
CA GLN A 87 -15.40 -55.75 -35.06
C GLN A 87 -15.62 -54.25 -35.37
N SER A 88 -15.53 -53.70 -36.60
CA SER A 88 -14.77 -54.04 -37.84
C SER A 88 -14.91 -52.88 -38.86
N MET A 89 -13.93 -52.64 -39.74
CA MET A 89 -13.95 -51.57 -40.78
C MET A 89 -14.33 -52.08 -42.19
N PRO A 90 -14.60 -51.18 -43.16
CA PRO A 90 -13.59 -50.76 -44.17
C PRO A 90 -13.38 -49.21 -44.20
N VAL A 91 -12.28 -48.57 -44.62
CA VAL A 91 -11.35 -48.72 -45.79
C VAL A 91 -12.02 -48.22 -47.09
N VAL A 92 -11.49 -47.23 -47.85
CA VAL A 92 -10.40 -47.29 -48.87
C VAL A 92 -9.51 -46.00 -48.92
N GLN A 93 -8.33 -46.14 -49.56
CA GLN A 93 -7.22 -45.20 -49.88
C GLN A 93 -7.59 -43.79 -50.41
N ALA A 94 -6.77 -42.71 -50.39
CA ALA A 94 -5.31 -42.45 -50.25
C ALA A 94 -4.48 -42.34 -51.57
N VAL A 95 -3.76 -41.21 -51.77
CA VAL A 95 -2.74 -40.98 -52.83
C VAL A 95 -1.66 -40.00 -52.33
N ALA A 96 -0.40 -40.11 -52.78
CA ALA A 96 0.70 -39.17 -52.52
C ALA A 96 1.78 -39.20 -53.63
N HIS A 97 2.49 -38.09 -53.89
CA HIS A 97 3.70 -38.00 -54.75
C HIS A 97 4.55 -36.74 -54.43
N GLY A 98 5.76 -36.61 -54.98
CA GLY A 98 6.68 -35.47 -54.74
C GLY A 98 7.95 -35.47 -55.63
N HIS A 99 9.03 -34.82 -55.14
CA HIS A 99 10.41 -34.63 -55.68
C HIS A 99 10.75 -33.37 -56.52
N GLY A 100 11.46 -32.41 -55.88
CA GLY A 100 12.71 -31.75 -56.34
C GLY A 100 12.77 -30.89 -57.62
N PRO A 101 13.94 -30.27 -57.96
CA PRO A 101 15.21 -30.17 -57.21
C PRO A 101 15.68 -28.70 -56.97
N ARG A 102 16.97 -28.53 -56.60
CA ARG A 102 17.69 -27.27 -56.34
C ARG A 102 18.30 -26.62 -57.61
N PRO A 103 18.77 -25.35 -57.55
CA PRO A 103 20.22 -25.10 -57.32
C PRO A 103 20.65 -24.51 -55.94
N ASP A 104 21.97 -24.24 -55.82
CA ASP A 104 22.75 -23.79 -54.65
C ASP A 104 23.64 -22.56 -55.06
N GLY A 105 24.44 -21.87 -54.23
CA GLY A 105 24.96 -22.19 -52.89
C GLY A 105 26.08 -21.24 -52.40
N ASP A 106 27.04 -21.81 -51.65
CA ASP A 106 28.39 -21.34 -51.25
C ASP A 106 28.61 -19.96 -50.57
N SER A 107 29.56 -19.81 -49.62
CA SER A 107 30.29 -20.79 -48.80
C SER A 107 31.02 -20.15 -47.61
N SER A 108 31.20 -20.93 -46.52
CA SER A 108 32.31 -20.81 -45.55
C SER A 108 32.48 -19.48 -44.76
N SER A 109 33.50 -19.28 -43.91
CA SER A 109 33.74 -20.04 -42.66
C SER A 109 34.64 -19.26 -41.66
N SER A 110 34.81 -19.84 -40.46
CA SER A 110 35.96 -19.68 -39.55
C SER A 110 35.94 -18.57 -38.47
N ARG A 111 36.76 -18.82 -37.44
CA ARG A 111 36.82 -18.17 -36.13
C ARG A 111 37.98 -17.17 -36.07
N ARG A 112 37.89 -16.09 -35.26
CA ARG A 112 38.75 -15.89 -34.06
C ARG A 112 38.61 -14.55 -33.33
N ASN A 113 38.91 -14.58 -32.02
CA ASN A 113 39.22 -13.44 -31.16
C ASN A 113 40.42 -12.61 -31.65
N ARG A 114 40.39 -11.28 -31.42
CA ARG A 114 41.44 -10.58 -30.64
C ARG A 114 41.03 -9.19 -30.13
N ARG A 115 41.81 -8.69 -29.15
CA ARG A 115 41.66 -7.41 -28.44
C ARG A 115 42.62 -6.34 -29.00
N LYS A 116 42.40 -5.06 -28.61
CA LYS A 116 43.29 -3.88 -28.75
C LYS A 116 43.37 -3.29 -30.17
N HIS A 117 43.70 -2.01 -30.40
CA HIS A 117 44.15 -0.94 -29.48
C HIS A 117 43.64 0.47 -29.89
N ARG A 118 43.25 1.28 -28.89
CA ARG A 118 43.65 2.70 -28.66
C ARG A 118 44.28 3.48 -29.84
N SER A 119 43.66 4.59 -30.23
CA SER A 119 44.34 5.73 -30.87
C SER A 119 43.97 7.06 -30.18
N LYS A 120 44.91 8.02 -30.13
CA LYS A 120 44.73 9.38 -29.58
C LYS A 120 45.71 10.34 -30.28
N ARG A 121 45.22 11.23 -31.14
CA ARG A 121 45.87 12.42 -31.75
C ARG A 121 44.72 13.35 -32.24
N GLY A 122 44.85 14.67 -32.31
CA GLY A 122 45.94 15.53 -31.84
C GLY A 122 45.72 17.02 -32.17
N LEU A 123 45.67 17.84 -31.11
CA LEU A 123 45.97 19.29 -30.98
C LEU A 123 46.29 20.16 -32.23
N GLN A 124 45.69 21.36 -32.25
CA GLN A 124 46.28 22.63 -32.74
C GLN A 124 45.74 23.82 -31.89
N GLY A 125 46.51 24.91 -31.78
CA GLY A 125 46.19 26.14 -30.99
C GLY A 125 46.02 27.39 -31.87
N ARG A 126 45.38 28.49 -31.43
CA ARG A 126 45.91 29.63 -30.62
C ARG A 126 47.07 30.41 -31.31
N PRO A 127 47.33 31.72 -31.01
CA PRO A 127 46.79 32.62 -29.94
C PRO A 127 46.11 33.91 -30.56
N LEU A 128 45.87 35.10 -29.97
CA LEU A 128 46.60 35.99 -29.01
C LEU A 128 45.67 36.93 -28.18
N ALA A 129 46.26 37.56 -27.14
CA ALA A 129 45.70 38.63 -26.27
C ALA A 129 46.54 39.94 -26.43
N PRO A 130 46.51 40.98 -25.55
CA PRO A 130 46.87 41.00 -24.10
C PRO A 130 45.68 41.53 -23.21
N VAL A 131 45.72 42.21 -22.04
CA VAL A 131 46.69 43.01 -21.22
C VAL A 131 46.42 42.77 -19.69
N GLN A 132 46.97 43.60 -18.78
CA GLN A 132 47.00 43.51 -17.30
C GLN A 132 46.52 44.87 -16.68
N ALA A 133 45.80 44.97 -15.54
CA ALA A 133 46.16 44.84 -14.10
C ALA A 133 47.02 46.01 -13.51
N PRO A 134 47.12 46.28 -12.17
CA PRO A 134 46.66 45.52 -10.99
C PRO A 134 45.86 46.39 -9.92
N PRO A 135 46.07 46.50 -8.57
CA PRO A 135 44.95 46.74 -7.60
C PRO A 135 45.08 47.86 -6.50
N SER A 136 44.01 48.07 -5.71
CA SER A 136 43.89 48.97 -4.51
C SER A 136 42.58 48.65 -3.73
N ALA A 137 42.23 49.11 -2.50
CA ALA A 137 42.91 49.61 -1.27
C ALA A 137 41.89 49.59 -0.06
N ARG A 138 42.21 50.18 1.12
CA ARG A 138 41.26 50.51 2.25
C ARG A 138 41.15 52.04 2.45
N PRO A 139 40.13 52.55 3.19
CA PRO A 139 40.45 53.08 4.52
C PRO A 139 39.40 52.78 5.63
N GLU A 140 39.71 53.19 6.86
CA GLU A 140 38.85 53.18 8.05
C GLU A 140 38.72 54.62 8.59
N HIS A 141 37.63 55.01 9.28
CA HIS A 141 37.69 55.81 10.52
C HIS A 141 36.35 55.98 11.28
N ARG A 142 36.44 56.45 12.54
CA ARG A 142 35.38 56.57 13.57
C ARG A 142 34.57 57.88 13.54
N ALA A 143 33.33 57.84 14.06
CA ALA A 143 32.66 58.77 15.02
C ALA A 143 31.12 58.53 14.98
N GLU A 144 30.27 58.76 16.00
CA GLU A 144 30.41 58.96 17.46
C GLU A 144 29.07 58.56 18.15
N ALA A 145 28.98 58.58 19.49
CA ALA A 145 27.74 58.28 20.25
C ALA A 145 27.06 59.58 20.76
N PRO A 146 25.82 59.51 21.32
CA PRO A 146 25.77 59.72 22.78
C PRO A 146 24.62 59.04 23.59
N SER A 147 24.96 58.71 24.85
CA SER A 147 24.11 58.75 26.09
C SER A 147 22.89 57.82 26.31
N ARG A 148 22.72 57.45 27.60
CA ARG A 148 21.57 56.74 28.23
C ARG A 148 20.67 57.75 29.01
N PRO A 149 19.51 57.37 29.56
CA PRO A 149 19.42 56.66 30.88
C PRO A 149 18.59 55.35 30.77
N VAL A 150 18.76 54.27 31.55
CA VAL A 150 18.95 54.06 33.01
C VAL A 150 17.70 54.36 33.86
N LEU A 151 16.97 53.28 34.22
CA LEU A 151 16.22 53.15 35.46
C LEU A 151 16.27 51.68 35.94
N GLN A 152 16.25 51.51 37.26
CA GLN A 152 15.97 50.25 37.98
C GLN A 152 14.46 50.30 38.41
N ASP A 153 13.84 49.35 39.13
CA ASP A 153 14.34 48.29 40.01
C ASP A 153 13.24 47.21 40.29
N THR A 154 13.54 46.23 41.16
CA THR A 154 12.66 45.16 41.72
C THR A 154 12.24 44.04 40.72
N GLU A 155 12.39 42.72 40.95
CA GLU A 155 12.13 41.83 42.13
C GLU A 155 10.65 41.81 42.54
N ALA A 156 9.92 40.74 42.84
CA ALA A 156 10.02 39.27 42.84
C ALA A 156 8.56 38.79 43.16
N ALA A 157 8.11 37.54 43.27
CA ALA A 157 8.65 36.19 43.10
C ALA A 157 7.50 35.33 42.46
N ASN A 158 7.63 34.04 42.14
CA ASN A 158 7.78 32.96 43.12
C ASN A 158 8.34 31.68 42.45
N ARG A 159 9.34 31.05 43.09
CA ARG A 159 9.87 29.73 42.72
C ARG A 159 9.42 28.70 43.76
N ARG A 160 9.04 27.49 43.34
CA ARG A 160 9.60 26.19 43.83
C ARG A 160 8.72 24.99 43.49
N SER A 161 9.25 24.09 42.65
CA SER A 161 9.14 22.62 42.81
C SER A 161 10.13 21.88 41.88
N ARG A 162 11.43 22.21 41.98
CA ARG A 162 12.46 21.28 41.48
C ARG A 162 12.56 20.12 42.47
N GLN A 163 12.32 18.90 42.01
CA GLN A 163 12.76 17.68 42.67
C GLN A 163 13.56 16.85 41.67
N SER A 164 14.69 16.34 42.13
CA SER A 164 15.70 15.65 41.33
C SER A 164 15.60 14.13 41.48
N GLY A 165 15.90 13.38 40.42
CA GLY A 165 16.12 11.93 40.53
C GLY A 165 15.94 11.20 39.19
N HIS A 166 17.03 10.60 38.71
CA HIS A 166 17.11 9.74 37.51
C HIS A 166 16.99 10.42 36.14
N GLU A 167 17.96 11.29 35.85
CA GLU A 167 18.56 11.27 34.51
C GLU A 167 19.28 9.94 34.34
N ASP A 168 18.70 9.03 33.55
CA ASP A 168 19.28 7.72 33.25
C ASP A 168 20.30 7.91 32.10
N GLU A 169 21.48 8.46 32.43
CA GLU A 169 22.63 8.67 31.51
C GLU A 169 23.22 7.34 31.02
N ARG A 170 22.42 6.55 30.31
CA ARG A 170 22.87 5.32 29.65
C ARG A 170 23.63 5.69 28.39
N ALA A 171 24.93 5.89 28.60
CA ALA A 171 26.04 5.71 27.67
C ALA A 171 25.64 5.70 26.19
N GLY A 172 26.07 6.73 25.44
CA GLY A 172 25.92 6.84 24.00
C GLY A 172 26.60 5.69 23.26
N GLY A 173 25.90 4.56 23.15
CA GLY A 173 26.30 3.45 22.29
C GLY A 173 26.11 3.86 20.85
N GLU A 174 27.20 4.00 20.11
CA GLU A 174 27.20 4.22 18.66
C GLU A 174 26.22 3.24 18.01
N HIS A 175 25.14 3.74 17.41
CA HIS A 175 24.26 2.87 16.65
C HIS A 175 25.07 2.36 15.44
N PRO A 176 25.19 1.03 15.22
CA PRO A 176 26.09 0.48 14.21
C PRO A 176 25.52 0.59 12.78
N TRP A 177 24.67 1.58 12.54
CA TRP A 177 23.92 1.86 11.32
C TRP A 177 24.01 3.36 11.04
N PRO A 178 24.13 3.80 9.77
CA PRO A 178 24.28 5.22 9.47
C PRO A 178 23.07 6.07 9.88
N ASP A 179 23.30 7.35 10.16
CA ASP A 179 22.24 8.39 10.27
C ASP A 179 21.73 8.87 8.89
N GLU A 180 22.02 8.11 7.83
CA GLU A 180 21.59 8.37 6.45
C GLU A 180 20.08 8.18 6.28
N LEU A 181 19.41 9.22 5.82
CA LEU A 181 17.97 9.17 5.53
C LEU A 181 17.70 8.74 4.08
N TYR A 182 16.72 7.86 3.90
CA TYR A 182 16.20 7.45 2.61
C TYR A 182 14.74 7.89 2.51
N ALA A 183 14.26 8.21 1.31
CA ALA A 183 12.87 8.61 1.09
C ALA A 183 12.21 7.88 -0.08
N ALA A 184 10.97 7.43 0.13
CA ALA A 184 10.13 6.84 -0.90
C ALA A 184 8.79 7.56 -0.99
N LEU A 185 8.38 7.96 -2.20
CA LEU A 185 7.12 8.62 -2.48
C LEU A 185 6.30 7.80 -3.46
N ASP A 186 5.04 7.51 -3.14
CA ASP A 186 4.05 6.95 -4.07
C ASP A 186 3.00 8.00 -4.46
N LEU A 187 2.75 8.13 -5.76
CA LEU A 187 1.64 8.88 -6.34
C LEU A 187 0.74 7.90 -7.11
N GLY A 188 -0.17 7.26 -6.37
CA GLY A 188 -1.17 6.34 -6.92
C GLY A 188 -2.50 7.02 -7.21
N THR A 189 -3.40 6.28 -7.87
CA THR A 189 -4.73 6.74 -8.33
C THR A 189 -5.58 7.44 -7.26
N ASN A 190 -5.49 7.02 -5.99
CA ASN A 190 -6.27 7.64 -4.89
C ASN A 190 -5.44 8.50 -3.94
N ASN A 191 -4.15 8.19 -3.73
CA ASN A 191 -3.34 8.73 -2.65
C ASN A 191 -1.97 9.20 -3.16
N CYS A 192 -1.51 10.34 -2.61
CA CYS A 192 -0.10 10.73 -2.62
C CYS A 192 0.46 10.47 -1.22
N ARG A 193 1.59 9.75 -1.12
CA ARG A 193 2.22 9.39 0.14
C ARG A 193 3.74 9.53 0.07
N LEU A 194 4.35 9.95 1.17
CA LEU A 194 5.81 10.03 1.34
C LEU A 194 6.20 9.34 2.65
N LEU A 195 7.30 8.60 2.62
CA LEU A 195 7.91 7.96 3.78
C LEU A 195 9.41 8.24 3.80
N ILE A 196 9.89 8.88 4.88
CA ILE A 196 11.32 9.14 5.13
C ILE A 196 11.75 8.23 6.28
N ALA A 197 12.83 7.47 6.09
CA ALA A 197 13.27 6.44 7.03
C ALA A 197 14.79 6.36 7.15
N GLN A 198 15.26 5.93 8.32
CA GLN A 198 16.66 5.63 8.62
C GLN A 198 16.85 4.11 8.72
N PRO A 199 17.90 3.52 8.12
CA PRO A 199 18.18 2.09 8.28
C PRO A 199 18.51 1.75 9.74
N THR A 200 18.14 0.55 10.17
CA THR A 200 18.46 0.01 11.49
C THR A 200 18.99 -1.42 11.34
N ARG A 201 18.50 -2.39 12.12
CA ARG A 201 18.89 -3.81 12.03
C ARG A 201 18.69 -4.38 10.61
N PRO A 202 19.36 -5.47 10.22
CA PRO A 202 19.27 -6.02 8.87
C PRO A 202 17.83 -6.24 8.39
N GLY A 203 17.46 -5.60 7.27
CA GLY A 203 16.09 -5.63 6.72
C GLY A 203 15.05 -4.84 7.53
N GLN A 204 15.48 -3.89 8.37
CA GLN A 204 14.61 -3.06 9.19
C GLN A 204 15.03 -1.58 9.14
N PHE A 205 14.06 -0.67 9.15
CA PHE A 205 14.28 0.77 9.23
C PHE A 205 13.33 1.42 10.24
N ARG A 206 13.70 2.60 10.74
CA ARG A 206 12.87 3.47 11.57
C ARG A 206 12.25 4.55 10.67
N VAL A 207 10.94 4.72 10.72
CA VAL A 207 10.26 5.86 10.09
C VAL A 207 10.61 7.14 10.86
N VAL A 208 11.05 8.18 10.14
CA VAL A 208 11.49 9.48 10.66
C VAL A 208 10.49 10.58 10.32
N ASP A 209 9.89 10.52 9.13
CA ASP A 209 8.73 11.35 8.76
C ASP A 209 7.82 10.56 7.81
N ALA A 210 6.53 10.89 7.84
CA ALA A 210 5.54 10.34 6.93
C ALA A 210 4.53 11.42 6.51
N PHE A 211 3.95 11.23 5.33
CA PHE A 211 2.85 12.03 4.82
C PHE A 211 1.94 11.15 3.97
N SER A 212 0.63 11.41 4.03
CA SER A 212 -0.38 10.76 3.19
C SER A 212 -1.54 11.74 3.03
N ARG A 213 -1.90 12.06 1.78
CA ARG A 213 -3.09 12.84 1.42
C ARG A 213 -3.90 12.03 0.41
N ILE A 214 -5.22 12.06 0.54
CA ILE A 214 -6.12 11.56 -0.52
C ILE A 214 -6.18 12.67 -1.57
N VAL A 215 -5.91 12.29 -2.83
CA VAL A 215 -5.83 13.22 -3.96
C VAL A 215 -6.81 12.87 -5.07
N ARG A 216 -7.28 11.61 -5.15
CA ARG A 216 -8.17 11.09 -6.20
C ARG A 216 -7.67 11.49 -7.61
N LEU A 217 -6.40 11.20 -7.89
CA LEU A 217 -5.72 11.62 -9.12
C LEU A 217 -6.37 11.00 -10.38
N GLY A 218 -6.90 9.78 -10.27
CA GLY A 218 -7.57 9.10 -11.38
C GLY A 218 -9.10 9.10 -11.31
N GLU A 219 -9.74 10.07 -10.65
CA GLU A 219 -11.20 10.19 -10.73
C GLU A 219 -11.65 10.59 -12.14
N GLY A 220 -12.69 9.95 -12.65
CA GLY A 220 -13.19 10.13 -14.03
C GLY A 220 -12.26 9.60 -15.13
N LEU A 221 -11.03 9.18 -14.80
CA LEU A 221 -10.00 8.77 -15.76
C LEU A 221 -10.45 7.61 -16.67
N ALA A 222 -11.23 6.68 -16.13
CA ALA A 222 -11.76 5.54 -16.89
C ALA A 222 -12.76 5.97 -17.98
N ALA A 223 -13.40 7.14 -17.85
CA ALA A 223 -14.36 7.68 -18.81
C ALA A 223 -13.74 8.74 -19.75
N SER A 224 -12.76 9.51 -19.26
CA SER A 224 -12.13 10.63 -20.00
C SER A 224 -10.86 10.26 -20.76
N GLY A 225 -10.14 9.20 -20.33
CA GLY A 225 -8.77 8.92 -20.76
C GLY A 225 -7.72 9.96 -20.33
N ARG A 226 -8.08 10.94 -19.50
CA ARG A 226 -7.22 12.06 -19.06
C ARG A 226 -7.41 12.38 -17.57
N LEU A 227 -6.33 12.79 -16.91
CA LEU A 227 -6.38 13.41 -15.57
C LEU A 227 -7.12 14.75 -15.68
N SER A 228 -8.05 15.03 -14.76
CA SER A 228 -8.72 16.34 -14.66
C SER A 228 -7.82 17.38 -14.00
N ASP A 229 -8.05 18.66 -14.30
CA ASP A 229 -7.25 19.76 -13.76
C ASP A 229 -7.39 19.85 -12.23
N GLU A 230 -8.58 19.61 -11.69
CA GLU A 230 -8.84 19.59 -10.24
C GLU A 230 -8.06 18.46 -9.54
N ALA A 231 -7.98 17.28 -10.17
CA ALA A 231 -7.23 16.15 -9.64
C ALA A 231 -5.72 16.38 -9.72
N MET A 232 -5.25 17.00 -10.81
CA MET A 232 -3.86 17.42 -10.96
C MET A 232 -3.47 18.49 -9.93
N GLU A 233 -4.28 19.52 -9.69
CA GLU A 233 -4.00 20.53 -8.66
C GLU A 233 -3.87 19.89 -7.28
N ARG A 234 -4.84 19.07 -6.84
CA ARG A 234 -4.80 18.41 -5.52
C ARG A 234 -3.56 17.51 -5.35
N ALA A 235 -3.08 16.91 -6.44
CA ALA A 235 -1.86 16.13 -6.45
C ALA A 235 -0.59 17.01 -6.38
N VAL A 236 -0.47 18.07 -7.21
CA VAL A 236 0.63 19.05 -7.11
C VAL A 236 0.69 19.64 -5.71
N ASP A 237 -0.45 19.95 -5.11
CA ASP A 237 -0.58 20.52 -3.77
C ASP A 237 -0.11 19.56 -2.67
N ALA A 238 -0.35 18.25 -2.83
CA ALA A 238 0.25 17.21 -1.98
C ALA A 238 1.77 17.12 -2.18
N LEU A 239 2.24 17.22 -3.43
CA LEU A 239 3.65 17.13 -3.81
C LEU A 239 4.47 18.34 -3.36
N ARG A 240 3.89 19.56 -3.31
CA ARG A 240 4.48 20.76 -2.70
C ARG A 240 4.81 20.54 -1.21
N ILE A 241 3.96 19.80 -0.48
CA ILE A 241 4.21 19.42 0.93
C ILE A 241 5.31 18.36 1.01
N CYS A 242 5.30 17.34 0.13
CA CYS A 242 6.36 16.34 0.04
C CYS A 242 7.73 16.97 -0.24
N ALA A 243 7.82 17.86 -1.23
CA ALA A 243 9.05 18.58 -1.59
C ALA A 243 9.60 19.39 -0.40
N SER A 244 8.72 20.01 0.38
CA SER A 244 9.12 20.76 1.58
C SER A 244 9.61 19.83 2.72
N LYS A 245 9.01 18.65 2.88
CA LYS A 245 9.50 17.60 3.82
C LYS A 245 10.85 17.00 3.42
N LEU A 246 11.14 16.95 2.11
CA LEU A 246 12.39 16.45 1.54
C LEU A 246 13.52 17.50 1.65
N ARG A 247 13.28 18.76 1.20
CA ARG A 247 14.26 19.86 1.24
C ARG A 247 14.81 20.16 2.62
N ASN A 248 14.01 19.94 3.67
CA ASN A 248 14.39 20.23 5.06
C ASN A 248 15.28 19.13 5.70
N ARG A 249 15.82 18.17 4.91
CA ARG A 249 16.57 17.01 5.40
C ARG A 249 17.68 16.57 4.45
N GLU A 250 18.77 16.04 5.02
CA GLU A 250 19.84 15.39 4.26
C GLU A 250 19.41 13.97 3.86
N ILE A 251 18.70 13.86 2.73
CA ILE A 251 18.29 12.58 2.15
C ILE A 251 19.43 12.04 1.27
N ARG A 252 20.01 10.90 1.66
CA ARG A 252 21.08 10.21 0.92
C ARG A 252 20.61 9.72 -0.45
N ARG A 253 19.45 9.08 -0.50
CA ARG A 253 18.87 8.51 -1.72
C ARG A 253 17.34 8.51 -1.62
N MET A 254 16.69 8.84 -2.73
CA MET A 254 15.23 8.79 -2.83
C MET A 254 14.77 8.19 -4.16
N ARG A 255 13.56 7.63 -4.15
CA ARG A 255 12.80 7.28 -5.36
C ARG A 255 11.37 7.79 -5.21
N LEU A 256 10.89 8.46 -6.23
CA LEU A 256 9.57 9.09 -6.27
C LEU A 256 8.85 8.48 -7.47
N ILE A 257 7.77 7.75 -7.24
CA ILE A 257 7.09 6.98 -8.29
C ILE A 257 5.66 7.48 -8.52
N ALA A 258 5.20 7.37 -9.77
CA ALA A 258 3.80 7.45 -10.16
C ALA A 258 3.35 6.09 -10.71
N THR A 259 2.07 5.74 -10.50
CA THR A 259 1.55 4.41 -10.91
C THR A 259 0.34 4.51 -11.84
N GLU A 260 -0.64 3.61 -11.74
CA GLU A 260 -1.67 3.35 -12.78
C GLU A 260 -2.33 4.60 -13.36
N ALA A 261 -2.66 5.62 -12.55
CA ALA A 261 -3.30 6.85 -13.06
C ALA A 261 -2.44 7.61 -14.07
N CYS A 262 -1.16 7.85 -13.77
CA CYS A 262 -0.25 8.51 -14.71
C CYS A 262 0.13 7.60 -15.88
N ARG A 263 0.17 6.29 -15.65
CA ARG A 263 0.45 5.24 -16.65
C ARG A 263 -0.67 5.06 -17.67
N GLN A 264 -1.92 5.29 -17.27
CA GLN A 264 -3.13 5.15 -18.09
C GLN A 264 -3.52 6.45 -18.83
N ALA A 265 -3.28 7.62 -18.22
CA ALA A 265 -3.76 8.88 -18.75
C ALA A 265 -2.96 9.41 -19.94
N ALA A 266 -3.65 9.87 -20.99
CA ALA A 266 -3.02 10.49 -22.17
C ALA A 266 -2.27 11.80 -21.87
N ASN A 267 -2.46 12.40 -20.68
CA ASN A 267 -1.70 13.54 -20.14
C ASN A 267 -0.83 13.21 -18.92
N GLY A 268 -0.56 11.93 -18.61
CA GLY A 268 0.30 11.57 -17.47
C GLY A 268 1.70 12.17 -17.57
N GLU A 269 2.34 12.07 -18.74
CA GLU A 269 3.64 12.67 -19.05
C GLU A 269 3.65 14.21 -19.06
N GLU A 270 2.52 14.84 -19.38
CA GLU A 270 2.33 16.29 -19.34
C GLU A 270 2.24 16.77 -17.89
N PHE A 271 1.44 16.07 -17.08
CA PHE A 271 1.31 16.27 -15.64
C PHE A 271 2.62 16.06 -14.88
N LEU A 272 3.44 15.05 -15.19
CA LEU A 272 4.72 14.88 -14.50
C LEU A 272 5.74 15.99 -14.83
N LYS A 273 5.75 16.52 -16.05
CA LYS A 273 6.55 17.72 -16.39
C LYS A 273 6.08 18.93 -15.59
N ARG A 274 4.77 19.09 -15.43
CA ARG A 274 4.18 20.12 -14.57
C ARG A 274 4.60 19.96 -13.10
N VAL A 275 4.59 18.74 -12.56
CA VAL A 275 5.08 18.43 -11.20
C VAL A 275 6.55 18.83 -11.02
N VAL A 276 7.43 18.53 -11.98
CA VAL A 276 8.85 18.94 -11.94
C VAL A 276 8.98 20.46 -11.85
N VAL A 277 8.29 21.20 -12.73
CA VAL A 277 8.33 22.67 -12.77
C VAL A 277 7.85 23.31 -11.47
N GLU A 278 6.76 22.80 -10.88
CA GLU A 278 6.13 23.44 -9.71
C GLU A 278 6.63 22.96 -8.35
N THR A 279 7.30 21.81 -8.28
CA THR A 279 7.72 21.22 -6.99
C THR A 279 9.22 20.92 -6.90
N GLY A 280 9.90 20.78 -8.04
CA GLY A 280 11.27 20.27 -8.12
C GLY A 280 11.39 18.76 -7.88
N LEU A 281 10.27 18.01 -7.98
CA LEU A 281 10.26 16.56 -7.81
C LEU A 281 10.19 15.85 -9.17
N GLU A 282 11.24 15.11 -9.51
CA GLU A 282 11.25 14.18 -10.63
C GLU A 282 10.63 12.85 -10.21
N LEU A 283 9.51 12.47 -10.82
CA LEU A 283 8.80 11.21 -10.58
C LEU A 283 8.95 10.29 -11.79
N GLU A 284 9.22 9.01 -11.56
CA GLU A 284 9.23 7.97 -12.59
C GLU A 284 7.87 7.24 -12.66
N ILE A 285 7.33 7.03 -13.85
CA ILE A 285 6.20 6.09 -14.03
C ILE A 285 6.77 4.67 -14.00
N ILE A 286 6.36 3.86 -13.04
CA ILE A 286 6.76 2.44 -12.99
C ILE A 286 5.80 1.56 -13.77
N ASP A 287 6.29 0.43 -14.28
CA ASP A 287 5.45 -0.63 -14.84
C ASP A 287 4.77 -1.49 -13.77
N ARG A 288 3.79 -2.29 -14.20
CA ARG A 288 2.98 -3.16 -13.34
C ARG A 288 3.77 -4.32 -12.73
N GLU A 289 4.84 -4.78 -13.39
CA GLU A 289 5.73 -5.80 -12.81
C GLU A 289 6.49 -5.20 -11.62
N THR A 290 7.11 -4.03 -11.82
CA THR A 290 7.83 -3.29 -10.79
C THR A 290 6.93 -2.98 -9.59
N GLU A 291 5.68 -2.61 -9.83
CA GLU A 291 4.68 -2.37 -8.78
C GLU A 291 4.42 -3.64 -7.93
N ALA A 292 4.13 -4.77 -8.58
CA ALA A 292 3.97 -6.07 -7.89
C ALA A 292 5.25 -6.51 -7.15
N ARG A 293 6.43 -6.37 -7.76
CA ARG A 293 7.71 -6.75 -7.15
C ARG A 293 8.04 -5.87 -5.93
N LEU A 294 7.74 -4.56 -5.97
CA LEU A 294 7.91 -3.65 -4.84
C LEU A 294 6.95 -3.95 -3.68
N ALA A 295 5.68 -4.29 -3.97
CA ALA A 295 4.74 -4.74 -2.96
C ALA A 295 5.25 -5.99 -2.20
N VAL A 296 5.83 -6.95 -2.94
CA VAL A 296 6.48 -8.14 -2.37
C VAL A 296 7.74 -7.79 -1.57
N SER A 297 8.60 -6.87 -2.05
CA SER A 297 9.76 -6.38 -1.28
C SER A 297 9.32 -5.75 0.05
N GLY A 298 8.29 -4.90 0.05
CA GLY A 298 7.79 -4.20 1.25
C GLY A 298 7.17 -5.13 2.29
N CYS A 299 6.43 -6.16 1.86
CA CYS A 299 5.82 -7.15 2.75
C CYS A 299 6.76 -8.28 3.19
N SER A 300 7.98 -8.36 2.64
CA SER A 300 8.89 -9.50 2.83
C SER A 300 9.15 -9.91 4.28
N SER A 301 9.13 -8.93 5.19
CA SER A 301 9.31 -9.11 6.64
C SER A 301 8.09 -9.66 7.40
N LEU A 302 6.94 -9.83 6.72
CA LEU A 302 5.71 -10.41 7.26
C LEU A 302 5.48 -11.86 6.84
N VAL A 303 6.31 -12.39 5.91
CA VAL A 303 6.28 -13.79 5.46
C VAL A 303 6.99 -14.70 6.46
N GLY A 304 6.35 -15.83 6.75
CA GLY A 304 6.85 -16.83 7.70
C GLY A 304 8.13 -17.54 7.26
N ARG A 305 8.83 -18.14 8.24
CA ARG A 305 9.90 -19.13 7.98
C ARG A 305 9.33 -20.54 7.74
N GLU A 306 8.11 -20.73 8.19
CA GLU A 306 7.17 -21.82 7.92
C GLU A 306 6.58 -21.75 6.50
N ALA A 307 6.26 -20.54 6.02
CA ALA A 307 5.53 -20.34 4.77
C ALA A 307 6.25 -20.94 3.55
N ARG A 308 5.55 -21.80 2.80
CA ARG A 308 5.99 -22.43 1.54
C ARG A 308 5.35 -21.79 0.33
N SER A 309 4.11 -21.33 0.46
CA SER A 309 3.36 -20.65 -0.61
C SER A 309 2.83 -19.33 -0.09
N VAL A 310 2.91 -18.26 -0.87
CA VAL A 310 2.32 -16.96 -0.53
C VAL A 310 1.56 -16.40 -1.72
N VAL A 311 0.30 -16.01 -1.51
CA VAL A 311 -0.40 -15.07 -2.40
C VAL A 311 -0.31 -13.72 -1.73
N LEU A 312 0.42 -12.80 -2.35
CA LEU A 312 0.45 -11.41 -1.95
C LEU A 312 -0.40 -10.60 -2.92
N PHE A 313 -1.16 -9.64 -2.40
CA PHE A 313 -1.92 -8.70 -3.23
C PHE A 313 -1.93 -7.28 -2.67
N ASP A 314 -1.84 -6.29 -3.55
CA ASP A 314 -2.04 -4.87 -3.27
C ASP A 314 -3.35 -4.42 -3.92
N ILE A 315 -4.28 -3.87 -3.14
CA ILE A 315 -5.53 -3.31 -3.68
C ILE A 315 -5.32 -1.80 -3.84
N GLY A 316 -4.97 -1.40 -5.05
CA GLY A 316 -4.75 -0.02 -5.44
C GLY A 316 -6.05 0.76 -5.71
N GLY A 317 -5.89 1.98 -6.23
CA GLY A 317 -7.03 2.80 -6.66
C GLY A 317 -7.48 2.51 -8.08
N GLY A 318 -6.55 2.33 -9.02
CA GLY A 318 -6.83 2.05 -10.44
C GLY A 318 -6.60 0.60 -10.84
N SER A 319 -5.56 -0.03 -10.30
CA SER A 319 -5.19 -1.43 -10.49
C SER A 319 -5.16 -2.20 -9.17
N SER A 320 -5.02 -3.53 -9.26
CA SER A 320 -4.73 -4.42 -8.13
C SER A 320 -3.70 -5.46 -8.53
N GLU A 321 -2.52 -5.42 -7.91
CA GLU A 321 -1.39 -6.28 -8.18
C GLU A 321 -1.47 -7.56 -7.35
N ILE A 322 -1.16 -8.72 -7.96
CA ILE A 322 -1.19 -10.04 -7.31
C ILE A 322 0.09 -10.79 -7.68
N ALA A 323 0.78 -11.35 -6.68
CA ALA A 323 2.02 -12.09 -6.85
C ALA A 323 1.96 -13.44 -6.11
N VAL A 324 2.23 -14.52 -6.85
CA VAL A 324 2.24 -15.90 -6.34
C VAL A 324 3.68 -16.36 -6.15
N ILE A 325 4.04 -16.55 -4.89
CA ILE A 325 5.40 -16.76 -4.43
C ILE A 325 5.54 -18.21 -3.94
N ARG A 326 6.49 -18.97 -4.49
CA ARG A 326 6.78 -20.34 -4.04
C ARG A 326 8.16 -20.42 -3.41
N ILE A 327 8.18 -20.71 -2.11
CA ILE A 327 9.35 -20.67 -1.24
C ILE A 327 9.80 -22.11 -0.95
N GLY A 328 10.50 -22.70 -1.93
CA GLY A 328 11.20 -23.97 -1.76
C GLY A 328 12.33 -23.88 -0.72
N ASP A 329 13.09 -24.97 -0.55
CA ASP A 329 14.10 -25.06 0.51
C ASP A 329 15.25 -24.04 0.37
N ASN A 330 15.52 -23.56 -0.85
CA ASN A 330 16.57 -22.59 -1.13
C ASN A 330 16.06 -21.15 -1.07
N ARG A 331 15.99 -20.55 0.12
CA ARG A 331 15.50 -19.16 0.29
C ARG A 331 16.50 -18.11 -0.22
N PHE A 332 16.23 -17.51 -1.39
CA PHE A 332 16.86 -16.26 -1.85
C PHE A 332 16.75 -15.12 -0.83
N ALA A 333 17.72 -14.19 -0.87
CA ALA A 333 17.80 -13.05 0.05
C ALA A 333 16.78 -11.92 -0.23
N ARG A 334 16.17 -11.85 -1.42
CA ARG A 334 15.04 -10.96 -1.74
C ARG A 334 13.82 -11.80 -2.07
N LEU A 335 12.70 -11.54 -1.39
CA LEU A 335 11.47 -12.32 -1.58
C LEU A 335 10.90 -12.20 -3.01
N ALA A 336 11.06 -11.04 -3.65
CA ALA A 336 10.62 -10.80 -5.03
C ALA A 336 11.31 -11.71 -6.08
N ASN A 337 12.36 -12.47 -5.70
CA ASN A 337 13.00 -13.46 -6.56
C ASN A 337 12.36 -14.86 -6.44
N HIS A 338 11.35 -15.04 -5.58
CA HIS A 338 10.52 -16.25 -5.46
C HIS A 338 9.14 -16.09 -6.11
N ILE A 339 8.86 -14.94 -6.73
CA ILE A 339 7.64 -14.73 -7.53
C ILE A 339 7.71 -15.70 -8.71
N THR A 340 6.71 -16.57 -8.81
CA THR A 340 6.59 -17.56 -9.89
C THR A 340 5.61 -17.10 -10.96
N HIS A 341 4.52 -16.45 -10.54
CA HIS A 341 3.48 -15.89 -11.38
C HIS A 341 3.06 -14.55 -10.77
N TRP A 342 2.71 -13.58 -11.59
CA TRP A 342 2.12 -12.32 -11.14
C TRP A 342 1.13 -11.80 -12.17
N THR A 343 0.22 -10.95 -11.73
CA THR A 343 -0.68 -10.18 -12.59
C THR A 343 -0.96 -8.82 -11.96
N SER A 344 -1.44 -7.88 -12.77
CA SER A 344 -1.99 -6.60 -12.33
C SER A 344 -3.33 -6.43 -13.04
N LEU A 345 -4.40 -6.53 -12.26
CA LEU A 345 -5.75 -6.38 -12.78
C LEU A 345 -6.00 -4.88 -13.04
N PRO A 346 -6.63 -4.49 -14.17
CA PRO A 346 -6.98 -3.09 -14.47
C PRO A 346 -8.23 -2.63 -13.68
N VAL A 347 -8.27 -2.97 -12.39
CA VAL A 347 -9.34 -2.65 -11.46
C VAL A 347 -8.77 -2.38 -10.07
N GLY A 348 -9.19 -1.27 -9.48
CA GLY A 348 -8.90 -0.90 -8.09
C GLY A 348 -10.12 -0.23 -7.47
N VAL A 349 -10.01 0.25 -6.23
CA VAL A 349 -11.19 0.71 -5.48
C VAL A 349 -11.91 1.92 -6.11
N VAL A 350 -11.19 2.76 -6.88
CA VAL A 350 -11.77 3.91 -7.59
C VAL A 350 -12.47 3.41 -8.84
N THR A 351 -11.75 2.72 -9.74
CA THR A 351 -12.28 2.34 -11.05
C THR A 351 -13.44 1.34 -10.97
N LEU A 352 -13.50 0.50 -9.93
CA LEU A 352 -14.65 -0.38 -9.67
C LEU A 352 -15.85 0.39 -9.07
N SER A 353 -15.59 1.32 -8.14
CA SER A 353 -16.62 2.20 -7.56
C SER A 353 -17.22 3.18 -8.57
N GLU A 354 -16.49 3.52 -9.64
CA GLU A 354 -16.99 4.33 -10.75
C GLU A 354 -17.91 3.53 -11.68
N ARG A 355 -17.65 2.23 -11.87
CA ARG A 355 -18.47 1.34 -12.71
C ARG A 355 -19.78 0.90 -12.06
N HIS A 356 -19.75 0.57 -10.77
CA HIS A 356 -20.89 -0.01 -10.04
C HIS A 356 -21.57 0.98 -9.07
N GLY A 357 -20.99 2.17 -8.87
CA GLY A 357 -21.33 3.06 -7.77
C GLY A 357 -20.67 2.62 -6.44
N GLY A 358 -20.52 3.57 -5.51
CA GLY A 358 -19.90 3.31 -4.19
C GLY A 358 -20.72 3.80 -2.98
N ARG A 359 -21.70 4.68 -3.17
CA ARG A 359 -22.52 5.20 -2.07
C ARG A 359 -23.56 4.18 -1.61
N ASP A 360 -24.39 3.73 -2.55
CA ASP A 360 -25.61 2.95 -2.27
C ASP A 360 -25.49 1.54 -2.85
N VAL A 361 -24.52 0.78 -2.32
CA VAL A 361 -24.18 -0.58 -2.74
C VAL A 361 -25.10 -1.58 -2.04
N THR A 362 -25.97 -2.25 -2.80
CA THR A 362 -26.78 -3.38 -2.32
C THR A 362 -25.96 -4.69 -2.33
N PRO A 363 -26.45 -5.78 -1.71
CA PRO A 363 -25.82 -7.10 -1.85
C PRO A 363 -25.66 -7.57 -3.30
N ASP A 364 -26.64 -7.28 -4.16
CA ASP A 364 -26.58 -7.66 -5.59
C ASP A 364 -25.52 -6.86 -6.35
N VAL A 365 -25.39 -5.55 -6.05
CA VAL A 365 -24.32 -4.70 -6.62
C VAL A 365 -22.95 -5.16 -6.11
N PHE A 366 -22.84 -5.52 -4.83
CA PHE A 366 -21.62 -6.07 -4.25
C PHE A 366 -21.21 -7.39 -4.92
N GLU A 367 -22.14 -8.33 -5.09
CA GLU A 367 -21.87 -9.60 -5.77
C GLU A 367 -21.58 -9.42 -7.27
N GLY A 368 -22.16 -8.38 -7.90
CA GLY A 368 -21.80 -7.93 -9.25
C GLY A 368 -20.36 -7.44 -9.35
N MET A 369 -19.91 -6.61 -8.40
CA MET A 369 -18.50 -6.20 -8.28
C MET A 369 -17.57 -7.41 -8.09
N VAL A 370 -17.93 -8.35 -7.22
CA VAL A 370 -17.14 -9.58 -6.98
C VAL A 370 -17.06 -10.43 -8.24
N SER A 371 -18.17 -10.60 -8.95
CA SER A 371 -18.26 -11.38 -10.20
C SER A 371 -17.41 -10.77 -11.31
N GLU A 372 -17.38 -9.44 -11.46
CA GLU A 372 -16.52 -8.76 -12.43
C GLU A 372 -15.03 -9.04 -12.15
N VAL A 373 -14.60 -8.88 -10.89
CA VAL A 373 -13.19 -9.11 -10.50
C VAL A 373 -12.84 -10.61 -10.60
N ALA A 374 -13.77 -11.51 -10.27
CA ALA A 374 -13.60 -12.95 -10.46
C ALA A 374 -13.40 -13.32 -11.95
N GLY A 375 -14.13 -12.67 -12.86
CA GLY A 375 -13.96 -12.81 -14.31
C GLY A 375 -12.63 -12.25 -14.85
N MET A 376 -12.00 -11.30 -14.13
CA MET A 376 -10.62 -10.90 -14.41
C MET A 376 -9.61 -11.93 -13.87
N LEU A 377 -9.86 -12.47 -12.67
CA LEU A 377 -9.02 -13.48 -12.00
C LEU A 377 -9.02 -14.85 -12.70
N SER A 378 -10.07 -15.22 -13.42
CA SER A 378 -10.12 -16.44 -14.23
C SER A 378 -9.16 -16.41 -15.43
N ASN A 379 -8.78 -15.21 -15.90
CA ASN A 379 -7.80 -15.03 -16.97
C ASN A 379 -6.35 -15.06 -16.47
N PHE A 380 -6.13 -15.12 -15.14
CA PHE A 380 -4.80 -15.30 -14.58
C PHE A 380 -4.45 -16.79 -14.56
N ASP A 381 -3.68 -17.20 -15.57
CA ASP A 381 -3.05 -18.52 -15.65
C ASP A 381 -1.97 -18.64 -14.56
N CYS A 382 -2.40 -19.19 -13.43
CA CYS A 382 -1.57 -19.59 -12.32
C CYS A 382 -1.99 -21.01 -11.94
N PRO A 383 -1.04 -21.97 -11.84
CA PRO A 383 -1.31 -23.30 -11.33
C PRO A 383 -1.92 -23.24 -9.92
N GLU A 384 -2.72 -24.25 -9.58
CA GLU A 384 -3.24 -24.41 -8.23
C GLU A 384 -2.12 -24.36 -7.19
N ILE A 385 -2.45 -23.75 -6.06
CA ILE A 385 -1.54 -23.62 -4.92
C ILE A 385 -1.89 -24.74 -3.96
N GLU A 386 -0.93 -25.62 -3.71
CA GLU A 386 -1.04 -26.60 -2.64
C GLU A 386 -1.18 -25.85 -1.30
N ILE A 387 -2.38 -25.93 -0.72
CA ILE A 387 -2.67 -25.49 0.65
C ILE A 387 -2.34 -26.68 1.54
N GLY A 388 -1.16 -26.68 2.16
CA GLY A 388 -0.73 -27.76 3.05
C GLY A 388 -1.56 -27.79 4.34
N GLU A 389 -1.62 -28.97 4.98
CA GLU A 389 -2.43 -29.18 6.19
C GLU A 389 -1.93 -28.36 7.41
N ASP A 390 -0.69 -27.85 7.37
CA ASP A 390 -0.01 -27.17 8.50
C ASP A 390 0.12 -25.63 8.35
N GLY A 391 -0.70 -24.99 7.49
CA GLY A 391 -0.78 -23.52 7.42
C GLY A 391 0.46 -22.84 6.82
N ASP A 392 1.14 -23.54 5.92
CA ASP A 392 2.29 -23.11 5.13
C ASP A 392 1.92 -22.19 3.94
N PHE A 393 0.64 -22.16 3.58
CA PHE A 393 0.06 -21.16 2.68
C PHE A 393 -0.30 -19.87 3.43
N HIS A 394 0.27 -18.73 3.00
CA HIS A 394 -0.01 -17.40 3.54
C HIS A 394 -0.73 -16.53 2.50
N LEU A 395 -1.97 -16.12 2.79
CA LEU A 395 -2.64 -15.04 2.05
C LEU A 395 -2.29 -13.69 2.70
N ILE A 396 -1.69 -12.75 1.96
CA ILE A 396 -1.21 -11.46 2.49
C ILE A 396 -1.75 -10.30 1.64
N GLY A 397 -2.62 -9.48 2.23
CA GLY A 397 -3.11 -8.26 1.61
C GLY A 397 -2.35 -7.02 2.09
N THR A 398 -2.22 -6.01 1.24
CA THR A 398 -1.70 -4.69 1.62
C THR A 398 -2.58 -3.52 1.11
N SER A 399 -2.17 -2.30 1.40
CA SER A 399 -2.82 -1.03 1.04
C SER A 399 -4.17 -0.79 1.75
N GLY A 400 -4.89 0.23 1.28
CA GLY A 400 -5.94 0.94 2.03
C GLY A 400 -7.13 0.08 2.42
N THR A 401 -7.48 -0.92 1.60
CA THR A 401 -8.65 -1.79 1.82
C THR A 401 -8.50 -2.62 3.09
N VAL A 402 -7.49 -3.50 3.13
CA VAL A 402 -7.30 -4.46 4.24
C VAL A 402 -6.87 -3.78 5.53
N THR A 403 -6.11 -2.69 5.45
CA THR A 403 -5.73 -1.87 6.62
C THR A 403 -6.93 -1.15 7.23
N THR A 404 -7.89 -0.72 6.41
CA THR A 404 -9.17 -0.16 6.88
C THR A 404 -10.04 -1.23 7.50
N LEU A 405 -10.17 -2.40 6.86
CA LEU A 405 -10.94 -3.53 7.38
C LEU A 405 -10.41 -3.98 8.76
N ALA A 406 -9.08 -4.05 8.91
CA ALA A 406 -8.42 -4.30 10.19
C ALA A 406 -8.70 -3.21 11.24
N GLY A 407 -8.70 -1.94 10.85
CA GLY A 407 -9.05 -0.83 11.75
C GLY A 407 -10.49 -0.88 12.26
N VAL A 408 -11.43 -1.34 11.41
CA VAL A 408 -12.86 -1.54 11.74
C VAL A 408 -13.08 -2.81 12.57
N HIS A 409 -12.31 -3.87 12.31
CA HIS A 409 -12.29 -5.11 13.12
C HIS A 409 -11.81 -4.84 14.55
N LEU A 410 -10.71 -4.09 14.69
CA LEU A 410 -10.11 -3.71 15.98
C LEU A 410 -10.84 -2.55 16.69
N ASP A 411 -11.96 -2.09 16.14
CA ASP A 411 -12.80 -0.97 16.62
C ASP A 411 -11.98 0.27 17.05
N LEU A 412 -11.02 0.68 16.21
CA LEU A 412 -10.07 1.72 16.60
C LEU A 412 -10.72 3.12 16.57
N PRO A 413 -10.61 3.93 17.64
CA PRO A 413 -11.16 5.29 17.68
C PRO A 413 -10.40 6.28 16.76
N ARG A 414 -9.28 5.83 16.17
CA ARG A 414 -8.56 6.43 15.04
C ARG A 414 -7.58 5.39 14.50
N TYR A 415 -7.20 5.49 13.24
CA TYR A 415 -6.18 4.60 12.66
C TYR A 415 -4.86 4.63 13.46
N ASP A 416 -4.28 3.45 13.68
CA ASP A 416 -2.96 3.27 14.30
C ASP A 416 -2.23 2.08 13.65
N ARG A 417 -1.30 2.39 12.74
CA ARG A 417 -0.45 1.41 12.04
C ARG A 417 0.16 0.36 12.97
N ARG A 418 0.51 0.72 14.20
CA ARG A 418 1.17 -0.19 15.16
C ARG A 418 0.25 -1.29 15.70
N LYS A 419 -1.06 -1.15 15.52
CA LYS A 419 -2.08 -2.15 15.85
C LYS A 419 -2.57 -2.94 14.63
N VAL A 420 -2.44 -2.38 13.43
CA VAL A 420 -2.96 -2.94 12.17
C VAL A 420 -1.88 -3.75 11.42
N ASP A 421 -0.64 -3.28 11.43
CA ASP A 421 0.44 -3.84 10.62
C ASP A 421 0.88 -5.22 11.11
N GLY A 422 0.75 -6.23 10.26
CA GLY A 422 1.20 -7.60 10.52
C GLY A 422 0.24 -8.46 11.34
N ILE A 423 -0.99 -8.00 11.62
CA ILE A 423 -2.02 -8.85 12.26
C ILE A 423 -2.48 -9.97 11.33
N TRP A 424 -3.03 -11.02 11.92
CA TRP A 424 -3.82 -12.04 11.24
C TRP A 424 -5.31 -11.78 11.48
N LEU A 425 -6.12 -11.97 10.45
CA LEU A 425 -7.59 -12.07 10.53
C LEU A 425 -7.97 -13.46 10.02
N SER A 426 -8.83 -14.18 10.72
CA SER A 426 -9.40 -15.44 10.20
C SER A 426 -10.37 -15.16 9.06
N ASP A 427 -10.62 -16.18 8.24
CA ASP A 427 -11.57 -16.13 7.13
C ASP A 427 -12.97 -15.61 7.57
N GLY A 428 -13.49 -16.15 8.68
CA GLY A 428 -14.75 -15.74 9.27
C GLY A 428 -14.78 -14.30 9.78
N GLU A 429 -13.66 -13.77 10.30
CA GLU A 429 -13.55 -12.37 10.73
C GLU A 429 -13.58 -11.40 9.53
N VAL A 430 -12.94 -11.78 8.41
CA VAL A 430 -12.98 -10.99 7.17
C VAL A 430 -14.42 -10.96 6.62
N SER A 431 -15.08 -12.11 6.49
CA SER A 431 -16.49 -12.21 6.08
C SER A 431 -17.43 -11.41 6.98
N ALA A 432 -17.27 -11.51 8.31
CA ALA A 432 -18.09 -10.76 9.26
C ALA A 432 -17.90 -9.24 9.11
N MET A 433 -16.69 -8.77 8.79
CA MET A 433 -16.44 -7.34 8.57
C MET A 433 -16.96 -6.85 7.20
N GLN A 434 -16.88 -7.65 6.14
CA GLN A 434 -17.51 -7.31 4.86
C GLN A 434 -19.03 -7.19 5.02
N ALA A 435 -19.68 -8.15 5.69
CA ALA A 435 -21.11 -8.11 5.98
C ALA A 435 -21.51 -6.90 6.86
N LYS A 436 -20.69 -6.58 7.88
CA LYS A 436 -20.87 -5.38 8.74
C LYS A 436 -20.75 -4.07 7.96
N LEU A 437 -19.83 -3.98 7.00
CA LEU A 437 -19.69 -2.78 6.15
C LEU A 437 -20.82 -2.67 5.12
N LEU A 438 -21.32 -3.80 4.60
CA LEU A 438 -22.41 -3.85 3.64
C LEU A 438 -23.77 -3.50 4.29
N SER A 439 -23.95 -3.74 5.59
CA SER A 439 -25.13 -3.31 6.34
C SER A 439 -25.13 -1.83 6.74
N TRP A 440 -24.04 -1.09 6.49
CA TRP A 440 -23.91 0.33 6.80
C TRP A 440 -24.23 1.21 5.58
N ASN A 441 -25.10 2.21 5.74
CA ASN A 441 -25.29 3.27 4.75
C ASN A 441 -24.01 4.15 4.61
N PHE A 442 -23.95 4.97 3.56
CA PHE A 442 -22.80 5.84 3.30
C PHE A 442 -22.41 6.68 4.52
N GLU A 443 -23.40 7.26 5.22
CA GLU A 443 -23.19 8.13 6.37
C GLU A 443 -22.53 7.39 7.54
N SER A 444 -22.94 6.15 7.83
CA SER A 444 -22.32 5.30 8.85
C SER A 444 -20.90 4.89 8.46
N ARG A 445 -20.64 4.62 7.17
CA ARG A 445 -19.28 4.35 6.67
C ARG A 445 -18.39 5.60 6.76
N ALA A 446 -18.92 6.78 6.42
CA ALA A 446 -18.21 8.06 6.50
C ALA A 446 -17.89 8.49 7.95
N ALA A 447 -18.80 8.21 8.89
CA ALA A 447 -18.61 8.50 10.31
C ALA A 447 -17.59 7.57 11.01
N ASN A 448 -17.21 6.44 10.40
CA ASN A 448 -16.27 5.50 11.02
C ASN A 448 -14.83 6.08 11.06
N PRO A 449 -14.16 6.16 12.24
CA PRO A 449 -12.83 6.76 12.39
C PRO A 449 -11.67 6.10 11.62
N CYS A 450 -11.86 4.88 11.12
CA CYS A 450 -10.89 4.18 10.29
C CYS A 450 -11.17 4.23 8.79
N ILE A 451 -12.38 4.63 8.38
CA ILE A 451 -12.77 4.83 6.96
C ILE A 451 -12.65 6.32 6.60
N GLY A 452 -13.47 7.17 7.25
CA GLY A 452 -13.61 8.58 6.93
C GLY A 452 -14.43 8.86 5.66
N PRO A 453 -14.91 10.10 5.45
CA PRO A 453 -15.76 10.45 4.31
C PRO A 453 -15.09 10.19 2.96
N ASP A 454 -13.80 10.53 2.83
CA ASP A 454 -12.99 10.42 1.61
C ASP A 454 -12.80 8.99 1.06
N ARG A 455 -13.32 7.96 1.76
CA ARG A 455 -13.25 6.54 1.35
C ARG A 455 -14.55 5.76 1.61
N ALA A 456 -15.62 6.42 2.06
CA ALA A 456 -16.89 5.76 2.41
C ALA A 456 -17.66 5.22 1.20
N ASP A 457 -17.40 5.80 0.03
CA ASP A 457 -17.75 5.31 -1.30
C ASP A 457 -16.85 4.13 -1.74
N LEU A 458 -15.53 4.28 -1.60
CA LEU A 458 -14.55 3.32 -2.13
C LEU A 458 -14.46 1.99 -1.34
N VAL A 459 -14.86 1.98 -0.06
CA VAL A 459 -14.57 0.85 0.86
C VAL A 459 -15.24 -0.46 0.46
N LEU A 460 -16.45 -0.44 -0.11
CA LEU A 460 -17.17 -1.66 -0.51
C LEU A 460 -16.63 -2.24 -1.82
N ALA A 461 -16.22 -1.41 -2.78
CA ALA A 461 -15.51 -1.86 -3.97
C ALA A 461 -14.18 -2.56 -3.60
N GLY A 462 -13.44 -2.03 -2.62
CA GLY A 462 -12.28 -2.74 -2.06
C GLY A 462 -12.63 -4.08 -1.41
N CYS A 463 -13.73 -4.14 -0.65
CA CYS A 463 -14.21 -5.38 -0.04
C CYS A 463 -14.62 -6.44 -1.08
N ALA A 464 -15.10 -6.03 -2.26
CA ALA A 464 -15.44 -6.93 -3.37
C ALA A 464 -14.19 -7.47 -4.09
N ILE A 465 -13.17 -6.64 -4.31
CA ILE A 465 -11.87 -7.08 -4.85
C ILE A 465 -11.22 -8.12 -3.91
N LEU A 466 -11.22 -7.83 -2.60
CA LEU A 466 -10.74 -8.75 -1.57
C LEU A 466 -11.51 -10.08 -1.57
N GLU A 467 -12.82 -10.03 -1.77
CA GLU A 467 -13.68 -11.22 -1.80
C GLU A 467 -13.39 -12.10 -3.02
N ALA A 468 -13.27 -11.52 -4.21
CA ALA A 468 -12.90 -12.25 -5.42
C ALA A 468 -11.53 -12.94 -5.28
N ILE A 469 -10.56 -12.27 -4.65
CA ILE A 469 -9.24 -12.84 -4.32
C ILE A 469 -9.36 -14.01 -3.33
N ARG A 470 -10.15 -13.88 -2.26
CA ARG A 470 -10.40 -14.97 -1.29
C ARG A 470 -11.09 -16.18 -1.91
N ARG A 471 -12.03 -15.97 -2.83
CA ARG A 471 -12.69 -17.06 -3.57
C ARG A 471 -11.74 -17.76 -4.54
N ARG A 472 -10.79 -17.04 -5.15
CA ARG A 472 -9.76 -17.61 -6.03
C ARG A 472 -8.65 -18.35 -5.26
N TRP A 473 -8.31 -17.89 -4.04
CA TRP A 473 -7.35 -18.55 -3.15
C TRP A 473 -7.87 -18.62 -1.71
N PRO A 474 -8.73 -19.62 -1.39
CA PRO A 474 -9.23 -19.84 -0.04
C PRO A 474 -8.10 -19.99 0.98
N SER A 475 -8.22 -19.36 2.14
CA SER A 475 -7.21 -19.45 3.20
C SER A 475 -7.88 -19.29 4.57
N PRO A 476 -7.56 -20.11 5.59
CA PRO A 476 -8.18 -20.00 6.90
C PRO A 476 -7.86 -18.68 7.62
N ARG A 477 -6.83 -17.94 7.16
CA ARG A 477 -6.41 -16.65 7.70
C ARG A 477 -5.72 -15.78 6.63
N MET A 478 -6.02 -14.49 6.63
CA MET A 478 -5.30 -13.48 5.88
C MET A 478 -4.38 -12.68 6.82
N ARG A 479 -3.18 -12.33 6.35
CA ARG A 479 -2.32 -11.36 7.02
C ARG A 479 -2.51 -9.97 6.43
N VAL A 480 -2.61 -8.96 7.30
CA VAL A 480 -2.73 -7.55 6.90
C VAL A 480 -1.35 -6.90 6.95
N ALA A 481 -0.97 -6.20 5.88
CA ALA A 481 0.23 -5.38 5.83
C ALA A 481 -0.14 -3.88 5.72
N ASP A 482 0.43 -3.04 6.57
CA ASP A 482 0.56 -1.60 6.30
C ASP A 482 1.99 -1.36 5.79
N ARG A 483 2.35 -2.05 4.70
CA ARG A 483 3.67 -2.03 4.04
C ARG A 483 3.47 -2.35 2.57
N GLY A 484 3.92 -1.50 1.66
CA GLY A 484 3.74 -1.73 0.23
C GLY A 484 4.89 -1.13 -0.57
N LEU A 485 4.56 -0.53 -1.72
CA LEU A 485 5.49 0.10 -2.66
C LEU A 485 6.59 0.93 -1.98
N ARG A 486 6.23 1.87 -1.08
CA ARG A 486 7.21 2.72 -0.35
C ARG A 486 8.17 1.91 0.51
N GLU A 487 7.66 0.98 1.31
CA GLU A 487 8.47 0.11 2.14
C GLU A 487 9.36 -0.82 1.29
N GLY A 488 8.90 -1.23 0.10
CA GLY A 488 9.70 -1.91 -0.92
C GLY A 488 10.84 -1.03 -1.47
N LEU A 489 10.52 0.17 -1.94
CA LEU A 489 11.49 1.15 -2.46
C LEU A 489 12.60 1.46 -1.45
N LEU A 490 12.25 1.71 -0.18
CA LEU A 490 13.22 1.89 0.90
C LEU A 490 14.09 0.65 1.10
N THR A 491 13.47 -0.54 1.12
CA THR A 491 14.19 -1.80 1.35
C THR A 491 15.17 -2.13 0.22
N ASP A 492 14.76 -1.98 -1.04
CA ASP A 492 15.63 -2.24 -2.19
C ASP A 492 16.75 -1.19 -2.27
N MET A 493 16.48 0.11 -2.06
CA MET A 493 17.54 1.13 -1.99
C MET A 493 18.57 0.84 -0.89
N MET A 494 18.12 0.57 0.34
CA MET A 494 19.01 0.26 1.48
C MET A 494 19.80 -1.05 1.24
N ALA A 495 19.22 -2.03 0.55
CA ALA A 495 19.89 -3.29 0.22
C ALA A 495 20.91 -3.16 -0.94
N ASP A 496 20.64 -2.29 -1.92
CA ASP A 496 21.54 -1.94 -3.02
C ASP A 496 22.77 -1.17 -2.48
N ASP A 497 22.53 -0.08 -1.74
CA ASP A 497 23.56 0.70 -1.03
C ASP A 497 24.33 -0.14 0.01
N GLY A 498 23.75 -1.28 0.40
CA GLY A 498 24.42 -2.30 1.20
C GLY A 498 24.48 -2.00 2.69
N VAL A 499 23.65 -1.09 3.21
CA VAL A 499 23.69 -0.61 4.62
C VAL A 499 23.55 -1.74 5.65
N TRP A 500 22.91 -2.85 5.27
CA TRP A 500 22.73 -4.03 6.12
C TRP A 500 23.80 -5.13 5.93
N ARG A 501 24.74 -4.95 5.00
CA ARG A 501 25.88 -5.87 4.84
C ARG A 501 26.84 -5.65 6.01
N ARG A 502 26.83 -6.58 6.99
CA ARG A 502 27.78 -6.59 8.12
C ARG A 502 29.19 -6.22 7.64
N HIS A 503 29.80 -5.18 8.22
CA HIS A 503 31.18 -4.78 7.97
C HIS A 503 32.16 -5.90 8.36
N ARG A 504 32.41 -6.84 7.45
CA ARG A 504 33.44 -7.86 7.59
C ARG A 504 34.80 -7.18 7.36
N ASN A 505 35.45 -6.85 8.48
CA ASN A 505 36.80 -6.29 8.61
C ASN A 505 37.04 -4.89 8.01
N ARG A 506 36.73 -3.85 8.81
CA ARG A 506 37.54 -2.60 8.81
C ARG A 506 38.65 -2.60 9.89
N ARG A 507 38.77 -3.68 10.66
CA ARG A 507 39.99 -4.06 11.42
C ARG A 507 40.85 -4.95 10.52
N GLY A 508 41.97 -4.44 10.02
CA GLY A 508 42.84 -5.15 9.07
C GLY A 508 44.01 -4.34 8.49
N GLN A 509 44.08 -3.02 8.71
CA GLN A 509 45.23 -2.18 8.34
C GLN A 509 45.66 -1.26 9.49
N ARG A 510 46.17 -1.85 10.57
CA ARG A 510 47.01 -1.22 11.60
C ARG A 510 47.66 -2.33 12.42
N GLY A 511 48.99 -2.46 12.34
CA GLY A 511 49.74 -3.50 13.05
C GLY A 511 50.56 -4.46 12.16
N ASN A 512 51.47 -3.92 11.34
CA ASN A 512 52.85 -4.45 11.30
C ASN A 512 53.82 -3.41 10.72
N LYS A 513 54.37 -2.59 11.61
CA LYS A 513 55.65 -1.89 11.47
C LYS A 513 56.25 -1.83 12.88
N GLY A 514 57.34 -2.56 13.04
CA GLY A 514 58.00 -2.93 14.30
C GLY A 514 58.93 -4.07 13.94
#